data_AF-A0A958K8T4-F1
#
_entry.id   AF-A0A958K8T4-F1
#
_cell.length_a   1.000
_cell.length_b   1.000
_cell.length_c   1.000
_cell.angle_alpha   90.00
_cell.angle_beta   90.00
_cell.angle_gamma   90.00
#
_symmetry.space_group_name_H-M   'P 1'
#
loop_
_entity.id
_entity.type
_entity.pdbx_description
1 polymer ?
#
loop_
_entity_poly.entity_id
_entity_poly.type
_entity_poly.pdbx_seq_one_letter_code
_entity_poly.pdbx_strand_id
1 'polypeptide(L)'
;MFIRLTLLVLLLVSVPFTSLAQEGPAGDKLATYEQCAPLLKECFTESGIKKTNCFYSTAKHPFCEGSQLGELAFKRWSLAADTTVGGQTPPGLLGPSLYDEKCISGCDIKWIGNLVAKKDPSQSMSEVQSCLDSCELQNPLEMLHP
;
A
#
# COMPACT_ATOMS: atom_id res chain seq x y z
N MET A 1 -43.00 -40.79 -40.91
CA MET A 1 -41.62 -41.04 -41.38
C MET A 1 -41.26 -39.98 -42.41
N PHE A 2 -40.68 -38.87 -41.98
CA PHE A 2 -40.04 -37.88 -42.84
C PHE A 2 -38.85 -37.31 -42.07
N ILE A 3 -37.66 -37.63 -42.56
CA ILE A 3 -36.36 -37.14 -42.11
C ILE A 3 -36.18 -35.77 -42.76
N ARG A 4 -36.03 -34.70 -41.98
CA ARG A 4 -35.46 -33.43 -42.45
C ARG A 4 -34.33 -33.00 -41.53
N LEU A 5 -33.17 -33.52 -41.91
CA LEU A 5 -31.84 -32.99 -41.68
C LEU A 5 -31.85 -31.49 -42.03
N THR A 6 -31.64 -30.61 -41.05
CA THR A 6 -31.36 -29.19 -41.33
C THR A 6 -30.05 -28.82 -40.65
N LEU A 7 -29.10 -28.49 -41.50
CA LEU A 7 -27.75 -28.01 -41.22
C LEU A 7 -27.76 -26.73 -40.36
N LEU A 8 -26.88 -26.72 -39.36
CA LEU A 8 -25.73 -25.80 -39.26
C LEU A 8 -26.03 -24.28 -39.30
N VAL A 9 -25.99 -23.63 -38.14
CA VAL A 9 -25.21 -22.39 -37.95
C VAL A 9 -24.72 -22.34 -36.50
N LEU A 10 -23.47 -22.79 -36.27
CA LEU A 10 -22.72 -22.38 -35.07
C LEU A 10 -22.42 -20.88 -35.21
N LEU A 11 -23.20 -20.04 -34.53
CA LEU A 11 -22.81 -18.66 -34.26
C LEU A 11 -21.78 -18.66 -33.14
N LEU A 12 -20.51 -18.79 -33.51
CA LEU A 12 -19.38 -18.36 -32.71
C LEU A 12 -19.49 -16.83 -32.56
N VAL A 13 -20.19 -16.38 -31.51
CA VAL A 13 -20.11 -14.99 -31.06
C VAL A 13 -18.74 -14.83 -30.41
N SER A 14 -17.75 -14.49 -31.23
CA SER A 14 -16.45 -13.98 -30.79
C SER A 14 -16.69 -12.64 -30.10
N VAL A 15 -16.87 -12.68 -28.78
CA VAL A 15 -16.87 -11.48 -27.94
C VAL A 15 -15.46 -10.91 -28.04
N PRO A 16 -15.26 -9.69 -28.57
CA PRO A 16 -13.96 -9.04 -28.43
C PRO A 16 -13.75 -8.84 -26.94
N PHE A 17 -12.76 -9.55 -26.39
CA PHE A 17 -12.19 -9.25 -25.09
C PHE A 17 -11.50 -7.90 -25.26
N THR A 18 -12.25 -6.81 -25.13
CA THR A 18 -11.67 -5.48 -24.92
C THR A 18 -10.97 -5.57 -23.58
N SER A 19 -9.68 -5.87 -23.61
CA SER A 19 -8.76 -5.46 -22.57
C SER A 19 -8.96 -3.96 -22.39
N LEU A 20 -9.71 -3.58 -21.35
CA LEU A 20 -9.56 -2.27 -20.76
C LEU A 20 -8.16 -2.27 -20.11
N ALA A 21 -7.14 -2.03 -20.94
CA ALA A 21 -5.99 -1.30 -20.47
C ALA A 21 -6.52 0.09 -20.15
N GLN A 22 -6.99 0.26 -18.91
CA GLN A 22 -7.26 1.58 -18.36
C GLN A 22 -5.90 2.26 -18.22
N GLU A 23 -5.44 2.87 -19.30
CA GLU A 23 -4.44 3.93 -19.29
C GLU A 23 -5.06 5.09 -18.52
N GLY A 24 -5.00 5.00 -17.19
CA GLY A 24 -5.37 6.09 -16.30
C GLY A 24 -4.48 7.30 -16.64
N PRO A 25 -5.06 8.50 -16.78
CA PRO A 25 -4.31 9.67 -17.18
C PRO A 25 -3.22 9.92 -16.14
N ALA A 26 -1.98 10.11 -16.62
CA ALA A 26 -0.84 10.50 -15.79
C ALA A 26 -1.05 11.86 -15.04
N GLY A 27 -2.19 12.52 -15.25
CA GLY A 27 -2.63 13.71 -14.53
C GLY A 27 -3.27 13.46 -13.15
N ASP A 28 -3.71 12.25 -12.83
CA ASP A 28 -4.40 11.99 -11.55
C ASP A 28 -3.43 11.81 -10.37
N LYS A 29 -2.21 11.32 -10.61
CA LYS A 29 -1.25 10.99 -9.53
C LYS A 29 -0.80 12.20 -8.72
N LEU A 30 -0.69 13.37 -9.35
CA LEU A 30 -0.26 14.60 -8.67
C LEU A 30 -1.37 15.16 -7.76
N ALA A 31 -2.62 15.13 -8.23
CA ALA A 31 -3.78 15.57 -7.45
C ALA A 31 -3.95 14.70 -6.19
N THR A 32 -3.75 13.39 -6.32
CA THR A 32 -3.79 12.45 -5.20
C THR A 32 -2.65 12.69 -4.20
N TYR A 33 -1.46 13.08 -4.66
CA TYR A 33 -0.35 13.40 -3.77
C TYR A 33 -0.64 14.64 -2.91
N GLU A 34 -1.10 15.74 -3.51
CA GLU A 34 -1.39 16.98 -2.79
C GLU A 34 -2.51 16.83 -1.76
N GLN A 35 -3.44 15.91 -2.00
CA GLN A 35 -4.56 15.61 -1.09
C GLN A 35 -4.19 14.58 -0.01
N CYS A 36 -3.35 13.59 -0.34
CA CYS A 36 -2.95 12.54 0.60
C CYS A 36 -1.83 13.00 1.56
N ALA A 37 -0.86 13.79 1.06
CA ALA A 37 0.30 14.21 1.85
C ALA A 37 -0.05 14.97 3.14
N PRO A 38 -1.06 15.87 3.19
CA PRO A 38 -1.49 16.52 4.42
C PRO A 38 -2.02 15.54 5.47
N LEU A 39 -2.87 14.59 5.06
CA LEU A 39 -3.41 13.55 5.96
C LEU A 39 -2.29 12.69 6.55
N LEU A 40 -1.30 12.36 5.71
CA LEU A 40 -0.14 11.61 6.15
C LEU A 40 0.75 12.40 7.13
N LYS A 41 0.89 13.72 6.93
CA LYS A 41 1.63 14.60 7.86
C LYS A 41 1.04 14.59 9.26
N GLU A 42 -0.29 14.60 9.37
CA GLU A 42 -0.99 14.54 10.66
C GLU A 42 -0.62 13.28 11.45
N CYS A 43 -0.47 12.13 10.77
CA CYS A 43 -0.06 10.89 11.43
C CYS A 43 1.31 10.96 12.12
N PHE A 44 2.23 11.82 11.66
CA PHE A 44 3.53 12.00 12.31
C PHE A 44 3.46 12.78 13.62
N THR A 45 2.35 13.46 13.90
CA THR A 45 2.11 14.15 15.18
C THR A 45 1.61 13.22 16.28
N GLU A 46 1.12 12.04 15.89
CA GLU A 46 0.62 11.03 16.79
C GLU A 46 1.75 10.13 17.32
N SER A 47 1.47 9.37 18.38
CA SER A 47 2.42 8.42 18.97
C SER A 47 1.78 7.06 19.26
N GLY A 48 2.63 6.03 19.38
CA GLY A 48 2.22 4.66 19.69
C GLY A 48 1.10 4.14 18.79
N ILE A 49 0.07 3.54 19.41
CA ILE A 49 -1.08 2.94 18.72
C ILE A 49 -1.85 3.97 17.88
N LYS A 50 -1.97 5.22 18.34
CA LYS A 50 -2.67 6.28 17.59
C LYS A 50 -1.98 6.56 16.26
N LYS A 51 -0.65 6.59 16.26
CA LYS A 51 0.16 6.74 15.05
C LYS A 51 -0.10 5.61 14.08
N THR A 52 -0.01 4.36 14.54
CA THR A 52 -0.28 3.17 13.72
C THR A 52 -1.69 3.20 13.12
N ASN A 53 -2.71 3.51 13.92
CA ASN A 53 -4.10 3.64 13.43
C ASN A 53 -4.27 4.77 12.41
N CYS A 54 -3.60 5.90 12.61
CA CYS A 54 -3.64 7.00 11.65
C CYS A 54 -3.10 6.56 10.29
N PHE A 55 -1.96 5.86 10.23
CA PHE A 55 -1.41 5.36 8.97
C PHE A 55 -2.36 4.39 8.26
N TYR A 56 -3.02 3.49 8.99
CA TYR A 56 -4.03 2.60 8.41
C TYR A 56 -5.22 3.39 7.84
N SER A 57 -5.79 4.29 8.64
CA SER A 57 -6.93 5.11 8.24
C SER A 57 -6.60 5.96 7.02
N THR A 58 -5.44 6.60 7.02
CA THR A 58 -4.94 7.40 5.88
C THR A 58 -4.73 6.53 4.65
N ALA A 59 -4.15 5.33 4.78
CA ALA A 59 -3.97 4.42 3.65
C ALA A 59 -5.29 3.99 2.98
N LYS A 60 -6.37 3.91 3.76
CA LYS A 60 -7.74 3.58 3.30
C LYS A 60 -8.58 4.80 2.94
N HIS A 61 -8.05 6.01 3.08
CA HIS A 61 -8.78 7.22 2.75
C HIS A 61 -8.97 7.33 1.23
N PRO A 62 -10.13 7.80 0.71
CA PRO A 62 -10.38 7.90 -0.73
C PRO A 62 -9.34 8.73 -1.52
N PHE A 63 -8.69 9.68 -0.85
CA PHE A 63 -7.61 10.49 -1.44
C PHE A 63 -6.24 9.81 -1.45
N CYS A 64 -6.09 8.65 -0.81
CA CYS A 64 -4.83 7.95 -0.66
C CYS A 64 -4.91 6.51 -1.19
N GLU A 65 -6.09 5.89 -1.17
CA GLU A 65 -6.30 4.53 -1.64
C GLU A 65 -5.94 4.39 -3.13
N GLY A 66 -5.14 3.37 -3.45
CA GLY A 66 -4.59 3.16 -4.81
C GLY A 66 -3.50 4.15 -5.23
N SER A 67 -3.09 5.07 -4.36
CA SER A 67 -1.95 5.96 -4.58
C SER A 67 -0.66 5.38 -4.00
N GLN A 68 0.49 5.80 -4.53
CA GLN A 68 1.79 5.39 -4.01
C GLN A 68 2.02 5.83 -2.55
N LEU A 69 1.49 6.99 -2.15
CA LEU A 69 1.54 7.42 -0.74
C LEU A 69 0.68 6.52 0.16
N GLY A 70 -0.50 6.14 -0.30
CA GLY A 70 -1.38 5.22 0.44
C GLY A 70 -0.79 3.82 0.57
N GLU A 71 -0.13 3.32 -0.48
CA GLU A 71 0.61 2.05 -0.43
C GLU A 71 1.76 2.10 0.58
N LEU A 72 2.55 3.17 0.58
CA LEU A 72 3.60 3.37 1.59
C LEU A 72 3.04 3.49 3.00
N ALA A 73 1.90 4.18 3.17
CA ALA A 73 1.23 4.33 4.46
C ALA A 73 0.75 2.97 4.98
N PHE A 74 0.16 2.17 4.10
CA PHE A 74 -0.28 0.82 4.41
C PHE A 74 0.89 -0.09 4.80
N LYS A 75 1.99 -0.03 4.04
CA LYS A 75 3.21 -0.79 4.36
C LYS A 75 3.79 -0.37 5.70
N ARG A 76 3.90 0.94 5.95
CA ARG A 76 4.36 1.44 7.25
C ARG A 76 3.44 0.98 8.39
N TRP A 77 2.13 0.94 8.18
CA TRP A 77 1.20 0.37 9.15
C TRP A 77 1.48 -1.11 9.37
N SER A 78 1.63 -1.93 8.33
CA SER A 78 1.89 -3.37 8.48
C SER A 78 3.20 -3.68 9.20
N LEU A 79 4.22 -2.81 9.06
CA LEU A 79 5.48 -2.91 9.78
C LEU A 79 5.39 -2.56 11.28
N ALA A 80 4.30 -1.94 11.74
CA ALA A 80 4.10 -1.63 13.16
C ALA A 80 2.75 -2.09 13.67
N ALA A 81 2.09 -2.98 12.92
CA ALA A 81 0.83 -3.57 13.31
C ALA A 81 1.12 -4.54 14.45
N ASP A 82 1.00 -4.04 15.67
CA ASP A 82 0.76 -4.93 16.80
C ASP A 82 -0.54 -5.68 16.48
N THR A 83 -0.51 -7.01 16.59
CA THR A 83 -1.62 -7.93 16.32
C THR A 83 -2.93 -7.59 17.07
N THR A 84 -2.87 -6.65 18.00
CA THR A 84 -4.01 -6.09 18.75
C THR A 84 -4.68 -4.87 18.11
N VAL A 85 -4.11 -4.30 17.04
CA VAL A 85 -4.52 -3.01 16.47
C VAL A 85 -5.50 -3.18 15.31
N GLY A 86 -6.71 -2.61 15.46
CA GLY A 86 -7.71 -2.50 14.38
C GLY A 86 -8.69 -3.67 14.23
N GLY A 87 -8.60 -4.71 15.09
CA GLY A 87 -9.46 -5.90 15.00
C GLY A 87 -9.26 -6.74 13.73
N GLN A 88 -8.34 -6.33 12.87
CA GLN A 88 -7.92 -7.06 11.68
C GLN A 88 -6.51 -7.56 11.91
N THR A 89 -6.36 -8.88 11.94
CA THR A 89 -5.05 -9.51 11.83
C THR A 89 -4.42 -9.02 10.52
N PRO A 90 -3.17 -8.49 10.53
CA PRO A 90 -2.47 -8.23 9.28
C PRO A 90 -2.54 -9.50 8.41
N PRO A 91 -2.71 -9.39 7.07
CA PRO A 91 -3.00 -10.53 6.21
C PRO A 91 -2.05 -11.69 6.50
N GLY A 92 -2.62 -12.72 7.13
CA GLY A 92 -1.89 -13.76 7.83
C GLY A 92 -1.19 -14.72 6.89
N LEU A 93 0.14 -14.61 6.87
CA LEU A 93 1.11 -15.66 6.55
C LEU A 93 2.50 -15.33 7.10
N LEU A 94 2.71 -14.08 7.54
CA LEU A 94 3.84 -13.64 8.33
C LEU A 94 3.34 -13.55 9.78
N GLY A 95 4.00 -14.20 10.73
CA GLY A 95 3.62 -14.22 12.15
C GLY A 95 3.70 -12.82 12.80
N PRO A 96 3.93 -12.70 14.13
CA PRO A 96 4.35 -11.42 14.69
C PRO A 96 5.65 -11.06 13.99
N SER A 97 5.56 -10.19 13.00
CA SER A 97 6.71 -9.79 12.26
C SER A 97 7.57 -8.98 13.22
N LEU A 98 8.73 -9.56 13.55
CA LEU A 98 9.74 -8.88 14.32
C LEU A 98 10.22 -7.74 13.43
N TYR A 99 10.02 -6.51 13.88
CA TYR A 99 10.50 -5.33 13.18
C TYR A 99 11.31 -4.47 14.14
N ASP A 100 12.33 -3.80 13.62
CA ASP A 100 13.10 -2.84 14.40
C ASP A 100 12.34 -1.51 14.50
N GLU A 101 11.71 -1.25 15.64
CA GLU A 101 11.01 0.01 15.92
C GLU A 101 11.92 1.24 15.70
N LYS A 102 13.22 1.13 15.97
CA LYS A 102 14.18 2.22 15.74
C LYS A 102 14.40 2.43 14.25
N CYS A 103 14.46 1.36 13.45
CA CYS A 103 14.53 1.47 12.00
C CYS A 103 13.32 2.23 11.45
N ILE A 104 12.13 1.81 11.86
CA ILE A 104 10.87 2.42 11.43
C ILE A 104 10.82 3.91 11.83
N SER A 105 11.18 4.23 13.07
CA SER A 105 11.25 5.63 13.54
C SER A 105 12.25 6.47 12.73
N GLY A 106 13.39 5.90 12.35
CA GLY A 106 14.36 6.55 11.46
C GLY A 106 13.79 6.83 10.06
N CYS A 107 13.00 5.90 9.51
CA CYS A 107 12.28 6.11 8.26
C CYS A 107 11.19 7.17 8.39
N ASP A 108 10.46 7.18 9.52
CA ASP A 108 9.41 8.17 9.79
C ASP A 108 9.98 9.59 9.79
N ILE A 109 11.14 9.80 10.42
CA ILE A 109 11.83 11.11 10.45
C ILE A 109 12.24 11.56 9.04
N LYS A 110 12.80 10.66 8.23
CA LYS A 110 13.17 10.97 6.84
C LYS A 110 11.94 11.31 6.01
N TRP A 111 10.86 10.55 6.17
CA TRP A 111 9.63 10.73 5.41
C TRP A 111 8.98 12.08 5.72
N ILE A 112 8.76 12.42 7.00
CA ILE A 112 8.19 13.72 7.36
C ILE A 112 9.08 14.87 6.88
N GLY A 113 10.41 14.71 6.96
CA GLY A 113 11.36 15.67 6.42
C GLY A 113 11.15 15.92 4.93
N ASN A 114 11.02 14.86 4.13
CA ASN A 114 10.78 14.98 2.69
C ASN A 114 9.42 15.63 2.37
N LEU A 115 8.37 15.28 3.12
CA LEU A 115 7.01 15.85 2.96
C LEU A 115 6.96 17.35 3.30
N VAL A 116 7.71 17.79 4.32
CA VAL A 116 7.79 19.20 4.73
C VAL A 116 8.66 20.00 3.77
N ALA A 117 9.79 19.44 3.35
CA ALA A 117 10.72 20.08 2.41
C ALA A 117 10.17 20.20 0.98
N LYS A 118 9.01 19.59 0.69
CA LYS A 118 8.42 19.52 -0.67
C LYS A 118 9.43 19.02 -1.71
N LYS A 119 10.22 18.01 -1.34
CA LYS A 119 11.11 17.33 -2.29
C LYS A 119 10.28 16.75 -3.44
N ASP A 120 10.97 16.45 -4.54
CA ASP A 120 10.38 15.69 -5.64
C ASP A 120 9.64 14.45 -5.10
N PRO A 121 8.32 14.34 -5.33
CA PRO A 121 7.52 13.25 -4.80
C PRO A 121 8.05 11.88 -5.19
N SER A 122 8.50 11.71 -6.43
CA SER A 122 8.93 10.41 -6.96
C SER A 122 10.20 9.94 -6.26
N GLN A 123 11.20 10.82 -6.14
CA GLN A 123 12.42 10.53 -5.39
C GLN A 123 12.11 10.26 -3.91
N SER A 124 11.30 11.11 -3.28
CA SER A 124 10.92 10.95 -1.87
C SER A 124 10.26 9.59 -1.62
N MET A 125 9.31 9.20 -2.47
CA MET A 125 8.60 7.92 -2.33
C MET A 125 9.55 6.73 -2.51
N SER A 126 10.49 6.81 -3.44
CA SER A 126 11.52 5.76 -3.62
C SER A 126 12.44 5.64 -2.40
N GLU A 127 12.88 6.76 -1.81
CA GLU A 127 13.73 6.77 -0.61
C GLU A 127 12.99 6.15 0.60
N VAL A 128 11.72 6.50 0.77
CA VAL A 128 10.88 5.97 1.86
C VAL A 128 10.62 4.48 1.65
N GLN A 129 10.25 4.06 0.44
CA GLN A 129 10.05 2.65 0.11
C GLN A 129 11.27 1.82 0.49
N SER A 130 12.45 2.24 0.01
CA SER A 130 13.73 1.57 0.29
C SER A 130 14.05 1.52 1.79
N CYS A 131 13.74 2.59 2.53
CA CYS A 131 13.92 2.61 3.98
C CYS A 131 13.00 1.59 4.67
N LEU A 132 11.71 1.57 4.32
CA LEU A 132 10.75 0.63 4.89
C LEU A 132 11.06 -0.83 4.52
N ASP A 133 11.53 -1.10 3.29
CA ASP A 133 12.03 -2.41 2.88
C ASP A 133 13.20 -2.88 3.77
N SER A 134 14.09 -1.97 4.17
CA SER A 134 15.24 -2.31 5.02
C SER A 134 14.87 -2.63 6.48
N CYS A 135 13.67 -2.26 6.92
CA CYS A 135 13.19 -2.55 8.27
C CYS A 135 12.53 -3.92 8.38
N GLU A 136 12.30 -4.62 7.26
CA GLU A 136 11.82 -5.99 7.25
C GLU A 136 12.99 -6.92 7.64
N LEU A 137 12.89 -7.57 8.82
CA LEU A 137 13.93 -8.46 9.30
C LEU A 137 14.03 -9.69 8.39
N GLN A 138 15.18 -9.83 7.73
CA GLN A 138 15.45 -10.93 6.79
C GLN A 138 15.55 -12.31 7.46
N ASN A 139 15.61 -12.39 8.80
CA ASN A 139 15.70 -13.64 9.54
C ASN A 139 15.09 -13.57 10.96
N PRO A 140 13.80 -13.90 11.13
CA PRO A 140 13.18 -13.96 12.46
C PRO A 140 13.79 -15.02 13.39
N LEU A 141 14.59 -15.96 12.85
CA LEU A 141 15.29 -17.01 13.60
C LEU A 141 16.56 -16.52 14.33
N GLU A 142 17.21 -15.44 13.90
CA GLU A 142 18.41 -14.91 14.57
C GLU A 142 18.10 -14.19 15.90
N MET A 143 16.86 -13.75 16.11
CA MET A 143 16.42 -13.13 17.38
C MET A 143 16.12 -14.13 18.50
N LEU A 144 16.15 -15.44 18.23
CA LEU A 144 15.92 -16.50 19.22
C LEU A 144 17.20 -17.02 19.89
N HIS A 145 18.36 -16.48 19.56
CA HIS A 145 19.59 -16.81 20.27
C HIS A 145 19.84 -15.80 21.42
N PRO A 146 19.84 -16.25 22.70
CA PRO A 146 20.09 -15.42 23.88
C PRO A 146 21.54 -14.96 24.01
#